data_AF-A0A7S0RL06-F1
#
_entry.id   AF-A0A7S0RL06-F1
#
_cell.length_a   1.000
_cell.length_b   1.000
_cell.length_c   1.000
_cell.angle_alpha   90.00
_cell.angle_beta   90.00
_cell.angle_gamma   90.00
#
_symmetry.space_group_name_H-M   'P 1'
#
loop_
_entity.id
_entity.type
_entity.pdbx_description
1 polymer ?
#
loop_
_entity_poly.entity_id
_entity_poly.type
_entity_poly.pdbx_seq_one_letter_code
_entity_poly.pdbx_strand_id
1 'polypeptide(L)'
;LLFLRLAMASHPPAAFRPHLPSVAPAIYAAVGERYYKVTSEALRACSELITVICPTPGDASFDYSPYVEPLYNCVLARLTAQDQDQEVKECAIMCMGRLVAMLGGSLTAHMPACLPMLLDRLRNEITRLAAVKAFATISAAGGAVDLGEVMTPAVMELSSFLRKANRALRVASLHTLLTFVEHQAAIIPLEAVHCVVAEAAPLVSDADLQLASHVLKLCTAVLAAVPAAAPKVVEALLPLALALAQS
;
A
#
# COMPACT_ATOMS: atom_id res chain seq x y z
N LEU A 1 14.75 19.89 1.77
CA LEU A 1 13.96 18.66 1.94
C LEU A 1 14.50 17.50 1.10
N LEU A 2 14.70 17.67 -0.22
CA LEU A 2 15.26 16.62 -1.08
C LEU A 2 16.59 16.04 -0.56
N PHE A 3 17.56 16.89 -0.22
CA PHE A 3 18.83 16.44 0.37
C PHE A 3 18.60 15.57 1.61
N LEU A 4 17.77 16.05 2.54
CA LEU A 4 17.48 15.35 3.79
C LEU A 4 16.82 13.99 3.55
N ARG A 5 15.85 13.93 2.62
CA ARG A 5 15.21 12.68 2.20
C ARG A 5 16.23 11.67 1.67
N LEU A 6 17.08 12.09 0.74
CA LEU A 6 18.11 11.24 0.16
C LEU A 6 19.16 10.81 1.18
N ALA A 7 19.53 11.71 2.09
CA ALA A 7 20.48 11.41 3.15
C ALA A 7 19.89 10.35 4.11
N MET A 8 18.64 10.50 4.55
CA MET A 8 17.95 9.49 5.38
C MET A 8 17.80 8.14 4.67
N ALA A 9 17.52 8.14 3.36
CA ALA A 9 17.36 6.91 2.60
C ALA A 9 18.68 6.16 2.34
N SER A 10 19.83 6.84 2.39
CA SER A 10 21.14 6.28 2.04
C SER A 10 22.01 5.88 3.23
N HIS A 11 21.59 6.19 4.46
CA HIS A 11 22.36 5.91 5.67
C HIS A 11 21.51 5.11 6.67
N PRO A 12 22.14 4.39 7.60
CA PRO A 12 21.42 3.66 8.64
C PRO A 12 20.60 4.62 9.54
N PRO A 13 19.40 4.21 10.00
CA PRO A 13 18.56 4.98 10.92
C PRO A 13 19.30 5.57 12.13
N ALA A 14 20.23 4.81 12.71
CA ALA A 14 21.03 5.21 13.87
C ALA A 14 21.82 6.51 13.65
N ALA A 15 22.22 6.82 12.40
CA ALA A 15 22.94 8.06 12.09
C ALA A 15 22.06 9.31 12.22
N PHE A 16 20.74 9.17 12.03
CA PHE A 16 19.81 10.30 12.06
C PHE A 16 19.07 10.45 13.39
N ARG A 17 18.95 9.39 14.19
CA ARG A 17 18.23 9.40 15.48
C ARG A 17 18.67 10.51 16.45
N PRO A 18 19.97 10.81 16.63
CA PRO A 18 20.41 11.92 17.49
C PRO A 18 19.93 13.30 17.03
N HIS A 19 19.61 13.45 15.74
CA HIS A 19 19.24 14.73 15.13
C HIS A 19 17.72 14.92 15.01
N LEU A 20 16.93 13.88 15.27
CA LEU A 20 15.46 13.91 15.18
C LEU A 20 14.79 15.04 15.95
N PRO A 21 15.22 15.42 17.17
CA PRO A 21 14.60 16.55 17.90
C PRO A 21 14.63 17.87 17.11
N SER A 22 15.63 18.04 16.24
CA SER A 22 15.76 19.22 15.38
C SER A 22 15.13 19.02 14.00
N VAL A 23 15.26 17.82 13.44
CA VAL A 23 14.88 17.51 12.06
C VAL A 23 13.37 17.30 11.93
N ALA A 24 12.77 16.53 12.83
CA ALA A 24 11.36 16.15 12.71
C ALA A 24 10.41 17.37 12.75
N PRO A 25 10.53 18.32 13.70
CA PRO A 25 9.68 19.51 13.71
C PRO A 25 9.80 20.35 12.43
N ALA A 26 11.01 20.45 11.86
CA ALA A 26 11.23 21.19 10.62
C ALA A 26 10.55 20.52 9.42
N ILE A 27 10.55 19.17 9.34
CA ILE A 27 9.80 18.45 8.30
C ILE A 27 8.30 18.65 8.50
N TYR A 28 7.79 18.52 9.73
CA TYR A 28 6.35 18.69 10.01
C TYR A 28 5.86 20.10 9.66
N ALA A 29 6.64 21.13 9.98
CA ALA A 29 6.35 22.50 9.58
C ALA A 29 6.29 22.64 8.05
N ALA A 30 7.22 22.01 7.33
CA ALA A 30 7.24 22.06 5.87
C ALA A 30 6.05 21.31 5.22
N VAL A 31 5.51 20.27 5.86
CA VAL A 31 4.24 19.67 5.41
C VAL A 31 3.09 20.67 5.55
N GLY A 32 3.13 21.58 6.53
CA GLY A 32 2.14 22.64 6.74
C GLY A 32 2.21 23.82 5.75
N GLU A 33 3.19 23.83 4.85
CA GLU A 33 3.40 24.93 3.90
C GLU A 33 2.26 25.12 2.89
N ARG A 34 2.19 26.34 2.33
CA ARG A 34 1.19 26.67 1.29
C ARG A 34 1.58 26.15 -0.08
N TYR A 35 2.88 26.11 -0.38
CA TYR A 35 3.36 25.73 -1.70
C TYR A 35 3.41 24.21 -1.85
N TYR A 36 2.58 23.67 -2.73
CA TYR A 36 2.35 22.23 -2.86
C TYR A 36 3.62 21.41 -3.13
N LYS A 37 4.63 21.93 -3.82
CA LYS A 37 5.91 21.22 -4.04
C LYS A 37 6.74 21.06 -2.77
N VAL A 38 6.65 22.04 -1.86
CA VAL A 38 7.29 21.92 -0.54
C VAL A 38 6.54 20.88 0.28
N THR A 39 5.21 20.94 0.26
CA THR A 39 4.36 19.96 0.94
C THR A 39 4.60 18.53 0.41
N SER A 40 4.66 18.32 -0.90
CA SER A 40 4.87 17.00 -1.50
C SER A 40 6.24 16.43 -1.15
N GLU A 41 7.30 17.24 -1.25
CA GLU A 41 8.65 16.80 -0.87
C GLU A 41 8.78 16.59 0.65
N ALA A 42 8.06 17.36 1.46
CA ALA A 42 8.01 17.18 2.91
C ALA A 42 7.32 15.85 3.27
N LEU A 43 6.21 15.49 2.61
CA LEU A 43 5.53 14.20 2.81
C LEU A 43 6.41 13.01 2.37
N ARG A 44 7.21 13.16 1.32
CA ARG A 44 8.22 12.17 0.94
C ARG A 44 9.34 12.08 1.98
N ALA A 45 9.78 13.21 2.54
CA ALA A 45 10.74 13.22 3.64
C ALA A 45 10.16 12.58 4.91
N CYS A 46 8.88 12.82 5.23
CA CYS A 46 8.15 12.12 6.29
C CYS A 46 8.15 10.61 6.05
N SER A 47 7.97 10.17 4.81
CA SER A 47 8.04 8.74 4.49
C SER A 47 9.39 8.16 4.91
N GLU A 48 10.52 8.79 4.57
CA GLU A 48 11.84 8.31 5.00
C GLU A 48 12.08 8.48 6.51
N LEU A 49 11.53 9.53 7.11
CA LEU A 49 11.54 9.72 8.56
C LEU A 49 10.89 8.54 9.29
N ILE A 50 9.80 7.97 8.76
CA ILE A 50 9.15 6.77 9.31
C ILE A 50 10.14 5.61 9.44
N THR A 51 11.05 5.45 8.48
CA THR A 51 12.06 4.37 8.51
C THR A 51 13.16 4.64 9.52
N VAL A 52 13.48 5.91 9.74
CA VAL A 52 14.44 6.31 10.78
C VAL A 52 13.87 6.06 12.18
N ILE A 53 12.59 6.38 12.39
CA ILE A 53 11.94 6.25 13.71
C ILE A 53 11.43 4.84 14.00
N CYS A 54 11.18 4.02 12.98
CA CYS A 54 10.65 2.68 13.18
C CYS A 54 11.57 1.86 14.08
N PRO A 55 11.02 1.17 15.10
CA PRO A 55 11.82 0.32 15.96
C PRO A 55 12.49 -0.77 15.12
N THR A 56 13.79 -0.91 15.28
CA THR A 56 14.59 -1.98 14.67
C THR A 56 14.68 -3.15 15.65
N PRO A 57 14.46 -4.41 15.21
CA PRO A 57 14.60 -5.57 16.08
C PRO A 57 15.97 -5.59 16.78
N GLY A 58 15.97 -5.65 18.11
CA GLY A 58 17.19 -5.66 18.92
C GLY A 58 17.71 -4.29 19.37
N ASP A 59 17.09 -3.18 18.94
CA ASP A 59 17.45 -1.83 19.38
C ASP A 59 16.36 -1.21 20.25
N ALA A 60 16.40 -1.56 21.54
CA ALA A 60 15.49 -1.04 22.55
C ALA A 60 15.88 0.35 23.08
N SER A 61 16.96 0.96 22.57
CA SER A 61 17.54 2.19 23.14
C SER A 61 16.87 3.47 22.67
N PHE A 62 16.14 3.42 21.54
CA PHE A 62 15.54 4.59 20.92
C PHE A 62 14.05 4.72 21.26
N ASP A 63 13.69 5.77 21.99
CA ASP A 63 12.29 6.14 22.22
C ASP A 63 11.72 6.91 21.01
N TYR A 64 10.93 6.22 20.21
CA TYR A 64 10.28 6.78 19.03
C TYR A 64 8.90 7.41 19.33
N SER A 65 8.34 7.15 20.51
CA SER A 65 6.99 7.57 20.93
C SER A 65 6.69 9.06 20.71
N PRO A 66 7.62 10.00 21.01
CA PRO A 66 7.38 11.44 20.84
C PRO A 66 7.11 11.87 19.39
N TYR A 67 7.51 11.07 18.41
CA TYR A 67 7.43 11.41 16.99
C TYR A 67 6.21 10.82 16.28
N VAL A 68 5.59 9.79 16.85
CA VAL A 68 4.52 9.02 16.19
C VAL A 68 3.25 9.84 16.02
N GLU A 69 2.72 10.38 17.11
CA GLU A 69 1.45 11.13 17.12
C GLU A 69 1.55 12.45 16.31
N PRO A 70 2.61 13.29 16.45
CA PRO A 70 2.74 14.48 15.61
C PRO A 70 2.87 14.16 14.12
N LEU A 71 3.60 13.10 13.77
CA LEU A 71 3.74 12.65 12.38
C LEU A 71 2.41 12.17 11.81
N TYR A 72 1.65 11.36 12.55
CA TYR A 72 0.32 10.90 12.15
C TYR A 72 -0.61 12.08 11.88
N ASN A 73 -0.72 13.02 12.82
CA ASN A 73 -1.59 14.20 12.70
C ASN A 73 -1.20 15.09 11.52
N CYS A 74 0.10 15.27 11.29
CA CYS A 74 0.64 16.04 10.18
C CYS A 74 0.26 15.45 8.81
N VAL A 75 0.39 14.13 8.65
CA VAL A 75 0.03 13.43 7.41
C VAL A 75 -1.50 13.36 7.25
N LEU A 76 -2.23 13.12 8.35
CA LEU A 76 -3.69 13.06 8.37
C LEU A 76 -4.31 14.36 7.86
N ALA A 77 -3.80 15.52 8.29
CA ALA A 77 -4.28 16.82 7.83
C ALA A 77 -4.20 16.98 6.29
N ARG A 78 -3.19 16.38 5.64
CA ARG A 78 -3.07 16.38 4.18
C ARG A 78 -3.89 15.29 3.50
N LEU A 79 -4.09 14.15 4.16
CA LEU A 79 -4.90 13.04 3.66
C LEU A 79 -6.40 13.40 3.57
N THR A 80 -6.91 14.15 4.54
CA THR A 80 -8.34 14.53 4.63
C THR A 80 -8.69 15.78 3.82
N ALA A 81 -7.70 16.61 3.49
CA ALA A 81 -7.91 17.83 2.73
C ALA A 81 -8.40 17.54 1.29
N GLN A 82 -9.53 18.12 0.92
CA GLN A 82 -10.15 17.90 -0.39
C GLN A 82 -9.54 18.75 -1.50
N ASP A 83 -9.23 20.00 -1.19
CA ASP A 83 -8.68 20.99 -2.14
C ASP A 83 -7.17 21.07 -2.01
N GLN A 84 -6.50 20.06 -2.59
CA GLN A 84 -5.04 19.97 -2.64
C GLN A 84 -4.62 19.51 -4.03
N ASP A 85 -3.41 19.90 -4.41
CA ASP A 85 -2.74 19.41 -5.61
C ASP A 85 -2.68 17.88 -5.60
N GLN A 86 -2.80 17.28 -6.80
CA GLN A 86 -2.79 15.83 -6.96
C GLN A 86 -1.51 15.20 -6.38
N GLU A 87 -0.36 15.83 -6.57
CA GLU A 87 0.91 15.32 -6.06
C GLU A 87 0.93 15.24 -4.53
N VAL A 88 0.34 16.24 -3.86
CA VAL A 88 0.22 16.26 -2.39
C VAL A 88 -0.69 15.13 -1.91
N LYS A 89 -1.82 14.92 -2.58
CA LYS A 89 -2.76 13.82 -2.26
C LYS A 89 -2.07 12.46 -2.38
N GLU A 90 -1.37 12.22 -3.48
CA GLU A 90 -0.65 10.97 -3.71
C GLU A 90 0.46 10.77 -2.65
N CYS A 91 1.24 11.81 -2.35
CA CYS A 91 2.29 11.72 -1.33
C CYS A 91 1.71 11.47 0.08
N ALA A 92 0.57 12.08 0.42
CA ALA A 92 -0.08 11.89 1.71
C ALA A 92 -0.59 10.45 1.86
N ILE A 93 -1.19 9.88 0.81
CA ILE A 93 -1.66 8.49 0.79
C ILE A 93 -0.49 7.51 0.95
N MET A 94 0.59 7.71 0.18
CA MET A 94 1.78 6.86 0.27
C MET A 94 2.45 6.96 1.64
N CYS A 95 2.57 8.17 2.18
CA CYS A 95 3.15 8.41 3.50
C CYS A 95 2.28 7.77 4.61
N MET A 96 0.96 7.92 4.53
CA MET A 96 0.05 7.27 5.49
C MET A 96 0.12 5.76 5.38
N GLY A 97 0.15 5.20 4.16
CA GLY A 97 0.32 3.76 3.94
C GLY A 97 1.59 3.23 4.60
N ARG A 98 2.73 3.92 4.45
CA ARG A 98 3.98 3.55 5.10
C ARG A 98 3.89 3.66 6.62
N LEU A 99 3.22 4.69 7.13
CA LEU A 99 3.04 4.94 8.55
C LEU A 99 2.21 3.81 9.19
N VAL A 100 1.09 3.45 8.58
CA VAL A 100 0.25 2.31 9.00
C VAL A 100 1.05 1.01 8.95
N ALA A 101 1.81 0.78 7.88
CA ALA A 101 2.61 -0.43 7.71
C ALA A 101 3.68 -0.60 8.80
N MET A 102 4.39 0.47 9.17
CA MET A 102 5.55 0.38 10.05
C MET A 102 5.23 0.70 11.52
N LEU A 103 4.24 1.56 11.77
CA LEU A 103 3.92 2.10 13.10
C LEU A 103 2.46 1.89 13.48
N GLY A 104 1.68 1.15 12.69
CA GLY A 104 0.25 0.93 12.95
C GLY A 104 -0.05 0.30 14.31
N GLY A 105 0.84 -0.56 14.82
CA GLY A 105 0.73 -1.13 16.17
C GLY A 105 0.80 -0.09 17.30
N SER A 106 1.47 1.05 17.07
CA SER A 106 1.51 2.19 18.01
C SER A 106 0.35 3.16 17.82
N LEU A 107 -0.49 2.94 16.80
CA LEU A 107 -1.58 3.82 16.37
C LEU A 107 -2.92 3.08 16.27
N THR A 108 -3.08 1.99 17.02
CA THR A 108 -4.25 1.11 16.97
C THR A 108 -5.57 1.86 17.18
N ALA A 109 -5.59 2.86 18.08
CA ALA A 109 -6.76 3.71 18.33
C ALA A 109 -7.21 4.52 17.10
N HIS A 110 -6.30 4.82 16.17
CA HIS A 110 -6.58 5.60 14.97
C HIS A 110 -6.96 4.73 13.76
N MET A 111 -6.67 3.43 13.79
CA MET A 111 -6.89 2.52 12.66
C MET A 111 -8.35 2.43 12.20
N PRO A 112 -9.37 2.38 13.11
CA PRO A 112 -10.78 2.35 12.71
C PRO A 112 -11.22 3.57 11.90
N ALA A 113 -10.58 4.73 12.10
CA ALA A 113 -10.83 5.91 11.27
C ALA A 113 -9.94 5.92 10.02
N CYS A 114 -8.67 5.54 10.16
CA CYS A 114 -7.66 5.69 9.11
C CYS A 114 -7.85 4.74 7.92
N LEU A 115 -8.16 3.47 8.18
CA LEU A 115 -8.28 2.46 7.12
C LEU A 115 -9.47 2.75 6.18
N PRO A 116 -10.68 3.12 6.67
CA PRO A 116 -11.76 3.55 5.80
C PRO A 116 -11.39 4.76 4.93
N MET A 117 -10.63 5.73 5.45
CA MET A 117 -10.17 6.87 4.66
C MET A 117 -9.28 6.44 3.49
N LEU A 118 -8.35 5.48 3.70
CA LEU A 118 -7.53 4.93 2.63
C LEU A 118 -8.37 4.13 1.61
N LEU A 119 -9.39 3.42 2.06
CA LEU A 119 -10.35 2.74 1.19
C LEU A 119 -11.15 3.74 0.34
N ASP A 120 -11.54 4.89 0.88
CA ASP A 120 -12.18 5.95 0.11
C ASP A 120 -11.24 6.55 -0.95
N ARG A 121 -9.94 6.65 -0.64
CA ARG A 121 -8.94 7.03 -1.65
C ARG A 121 -8.77 5.96 -2.74
N LEU A 122 -8.92 4.67 -2.39
CA LEU A 122 -8.93 3.58 -3.36
C LEU A 122 -10.08 3.70 -4.35
N ARG A 123 -11.27 4.09 -3.89
CA ARG A 123 -12.48 4.27 -4.74
C ARG A 123 -12.45 5.54 -5.60
N ASN A 124 -11.55 6.47 -5.31
CA ASN A 124 -11.49 7.75 -6.00
C ASN A 124 -10.54 7.69 -7.22
N GLU A 125 -11.05 8.07 -8.40
CA GLU A 125 -10.36 7.95 -9.68
C GLU A 125 -8.98 8.62 -9.74
N ILE A 126 -8.83 9.77 -9.10
CA ILE A 126 -7.59 10.55 -9.09
C ILE A 126 -6.54 9.90 -8.18
N THR A 127 -6.99 9.30 -7.07
CA THR A 127 -6.08 8.85 -5.99
C THR A 127 -5.90 7.33 -5.90
N ARG A 128 -6.69 6.56 -6.65
CA ARG A 128 -6.71 5.09 -6.57
C ARG A 128 -5.35 4.44 -6.77
N LEU A 129 -4.52 4.90 -7.72
CA LEU A 129 -3.22 4.27 -7.96
C LEU A 129 -2.28 4.40 -6.76
N ALA A 130 -2.29 5.55 -6.08
CA ALA A 130 -1.53 5.72 -4.85
C ALA A 130 -2.10 4.85 -3.72
N ALA A 131 -3.42 4.77 -3.59
CA ALA A 131 -4.07 3.93 -2.58
C ALA A 131 -3.80 2.43 -2.78
N VAL A 132 -3.82 1.93 -4.03
CA VAL A 132 -3.43 0.55 -4.39
C VAL A 132 -2.05 0.21 -3.84
N LYS A 133 -1.07 1.10 -4.06
CA LYS A 133 0.32 0.93 -3.59
C LYS A 133 0.45 1.07 -2.07
N ALA A 134 -0.35 1.94 -1.45
CA ALA A 134 -0.41 2.06 0.00
C ALA A 134 -0.92 0.76 0.64
N PHE A 135 -1.99 0.16 0.12
CA PHE A 135 -2.51 -1.13 0.59
C PHE A 135 -1.51 -2.28 0.40
N ALA A 136 -0.76 -2.31 -0.72
CA ALA A 136 0.33 -3.28 -0.89
C ALA A 136 1.38 -3.15 0.21
N THR A 137 1.82 -1.91 0.49
CA THR A 137 2.79 -1.61 1.55
C THR A 137 2.27 -2.07 2.92
N ILE A 138 1.01 -1.78 3.25
CA ILE A 138 0.41 -2.16 4.53
C ILE A 138 0.32 -3.68 4.68
N SER A 139 -0.15 -4.38 3.65
CA SER A 139 -0.28 -5.84 3.71
C SER A 139 1.08 -6.55 3.79
N ALA A 140 2.09 -6.05 3.07
CA ALA A 140 3.44 -6.63 3.07
C ALA A 140 4.15 -6.52 4.43
N ALA A 141 3.73 -5.59 5.30
CA ALA A 141 4.32 -5.42 6.62
C ALA A 141 3.92 -6.51 7.64
N GLY A 142 2.92 -7.35 7.32
CA GLY A 142 2.66 -8.59 8.06
C GLY A 142 1.99 -8.42 9.43
N GLY A 143 0.75 -7.92 9.46
CA GLY A 143 -0.16 -8.08 10.61
C GLY A 143 -0.04 -7.05 11.74
N ALA A 144 0.73 -5.97 11.57
CA ALA A 144 0.78 -4.87 12.54
C ALA A 144 -0.59 -4.17 12.77
N VAL A 145 -1.51 -4.34 11.82
CA VAL A 145 -2.85 -3.73 11.82
C VAL A 145 -3.86 -4.76 11.32
N ASP A 146 -5.02 -4.80 11.97
CA ASP A 146 -6.18 -5.57 11.51
C ASP A 146 -6.83 -4.86 10.31
N LEU A 147 -6.83 -5.55 9.16
CA LEU A 147 -7.44 -5.06 7.92
C LEU A 147 -8.87 -5.57 7.71
N GLY A 148 -9.44 -6.34 8.64
CA GLY A 148 -10.68 -7.09 8.46
C GLY A 148 -11.84 -6.25 7.90
N GLU A 149 -12.08 -5.05 8.45
CA GLU A 149 -13.18 -4.18 8.02
C GLU A 149 -13.05 -3.68 6.57
N VAL A 150 -11.81 -3.47 6.10
CA VAL A 150 -11.54 -2.91 4.77
C VAL A 150 -11.10 -3.94 3.75
N MET A 151 -10.77 -5.16 4.18
CA MET A 151 -10.19 -6.20 3.33
C MET A 151 -11.11 -6.59 2.17
N THR A 152 -12.33 -7.06 2.48
CA THR A 152 -13.28 -7.49 1.43
C THR A 152 -13.63 -6.34 0.47
N PRO A 153 -13.99 -5.13 0.94
CA PRO A 153 -14.21 -4.00 0.04
C PRO A 153 -12.99 -3.66 -0.84
N ALA A 154 -11.78 -3.70 -0.29
CA ALA A 154 -10.56 -3.42 -1.04
C ALA A 154 -10.29 -4.49 -2.11
N VAL A 155 -10.43 -5.78 -1.78
CA VAL A 155 -10.29 -6.89 -2.74
C VAL A 155 -11.26 -6.74 -3.90
N MET A 156 -12.53 -6.43 -3.62
CA MET A 156 -13.55 -6.26 -4.66
C MET A 156 -13.24 -5.05 -5.56
N GLU A 157 -12.83 -3.92 -4.97
CA GLU A 157 -12.47 -2.73 -5.73
C GLU A 157 -11.23 -2.98 -6.61
N LEU A 158 -10.18 -3.62 -6.07
CA LEU A 158 -8.97 -4.01 -6.78
C LEU A 158 -9.27 -4.96 -7.95
N SER A 159 -10.14 -5.95 -7.73
CA SER A 159 -10.59 -6.87 -8.79
C SER A 159 -11.29 -6.12 -9.91
N SER A 160 -12.11 -5.12 -9.58
CA SER A 160 -12.78 -4.29 -10.57
C SER A 160 -11.82 -3.49 -11.45
N PHE A 161 -10.63 -3.15 -10.94
CA PHE A 161 -9.60 -2.42 -11.68
C PHE A 161 -8.94 -3.24 -12.78
N LEU A 162 -8.99 -4.57 -12.69
CA LEU A 162 -8.43 -5.48 -13.69
C LEU A 162 -9.13 -5.33 -15.06
N ARG A 163 -10.39 -4.88 -15.06
CA ARG A 163 -11.16 -4.58 -16.28
C ARG A 163 -10.85 -3.21 -16.91
N LYS A 164 -10.15 -2.32 -16.20
CA LYS A 164 -9.94 -0.94 -16.64
C LYS A 164 -8.84 -0.88 -17.69
N ALA A 165 -8.96 0.02 -18.68
CA ALA A 165 -7.96 0.15 -19.75
C ALA A 165 -6.55 0.54 -19.25
N ASN A 166 -6.43 1.15 -18.07
CA ASN A 166 -5.16 1.61 -17.50
C ASN A 166 -4.25 0.44 -17.08
N ARG A 167 -3.20 0.19 -17.88
CA ARG A 167 -2.22 -0.88 -17.63
C ARG A 167 -1.48 -0.73 -16.29
N ALA A 168 -1.04 0.47 -15.94
CA ALA A 168 -0.32 0.71 -14.69
C ALA A 168 -1.18 0.40 -13.46
N LEU A 169 -2.48 0.72 -13.54
CA LEU A 169 -3.45 0.37 -12.51
C LEU A 169 -3.63 -1.15 -12.41
N ARG A 170 -3.81 -1.87 -13.53
CA ARG A 170 -3.94 -3.33 -13.52
C ARG A 170 -2.72 -4.01 -12.88
N VAL A 171 -1.51 -3.62 -13.28
CA VAL A 171 -0.27 -4.19 -12.72
C VAL A 171 -0.18 -3.94 -11.22
N ALA A 172 -0.44 -2.71 -10.77
CA ALA A 172 -0.44 -2.38 -9.36
C ALA A 172 -1.51 -3.18 -8.60
N SER A 173 -2.71 -3.33 -9.14
CA SER A 173 -3.80 -4.09 -8.53
C SER A 173 -3.49 -5.58 -8.43
N LEU A 174 -2.93 -6.19 -9.47
CA LEU A 174 -2.49 -7.59 -9.43
C LEU A 174 -1.40 -7.80 -8.37
N HIS A 175 -0.45 -6.88 -8.28
CA HIS A 175 0.58 -6.92 -7.26
C HIS A 175 -0.01 -6.83 -5.85
N THR A 176 -0.90 -5.86 -5.59
CA THR A 176 -1.56 -5.72 -4.29
C THR A 176 -2.41 -6.94 -3.93
N LEU A 177 -3.18 -7.48 -4.89
CA LEU A 177 -3.97 -8.70 -4.68
C LEU A 177 -3.09 -9.91 -4.36
N LEU A 178 -1.94 -10.05 -5.02
CA LEU A 178 -0.96 -11.09 -4.70
C LEU A 178 -0.45 -10.92 -3.26
N THR A 179 -0.07 -9.71 -2.86
CA THR A 179 0.38 -9.43 -1.49
C THR A 179 -0.70 -9.75 -0.45
N PHE A 180 -1.96 -9.43 -0.75
CA PHE A 180 -3.10 -9.79 0.12
C PHE A 180 -3.24 -11.30 0.27
N VAL A 181 -3.14 -12.07 -0.82
CA VAL A 181 -3.19 -13.53 -0.76
C VAL A 181 -2.00 -14.10 0.01
N GLU A 182 -0.79 -13.57 -0.18
CA GLU A 182 0.41 -14.07 0.50
C GLU A 182 0.41 -13.81 2.01
N HIS A 183 -0.15 -12.69 2.47
CA HIS A 183 -0.01 -12.25 3.87
C HIS A 183 -1.32 -12.26 4.65
N GLN A 184 -2.47 -12.25 3.97
CA GLN A 184 -3.79 -11.99 4.57
C GLN A 184 -4.88 -12.96 4.06
N ALA A 185 -4.54 -14.06 3.38
CA ALA A 185 -5.52 -14.98 2.80
C ALA A 185 -6.60 -15.46 3.81
N ALA A 186 -6.23 -15.62 5.08
CA ALA A 186 -7.15 -16.09 6.12
C ALA A 186 -8.37 -15.19 6.36
N ILE A 187 -8.26 -13.89 6.07
CA ILE A 187 -9.33 -12.90 6.26
C ILE A 187 -10.05 -12.54 4.95
N ILE A 188 -9.67 -13.16 3.83
CA ILE A 188 -10.32 -12.94 2.52
C ILE A 188 -11.39 -14.02 2.33
N PRO A 189 -12.68 -13.64 2.16
CA PRO A 189 -13.74 -14.60 1.89
C PRO A 189 -13.50 -15.36 0.57
N LEU A 190 -13.84 -16.65 0.55
CA LEU A 190 -13.67 -17.49 -0.65
C LEU A 190 -14.38 -16.91 -1.88
N GLU A 191 -15.56 -16.32 -1.71
CA GLU A 191 -16.30 -15.67 -2.79
C GLU A 191 -15.54 -14.48 -3.41
N ALA A 192 -14.83 -13.70 -2.58
CA ALA A 192 -13.98 -12.61 -3.05
C ALA A 192 -12.77 -13.14 -3.84
N VAL A 193 -12.17 -14.25 -3.39
CA VAL A 193 -11.10 -14.94 -4.13
C VAL A 193 -11.60 -15.44 -5.48
N HIS A 194 -12.80 -16.02 -5.54
CA HIS A 194 -13.40 -16.43 -6.81
C HIS A 194 -13.61 -15.26 -7.77
N CYS A 195 -14.04 -14.10 -7.26
CA CYS A 195 -14.15 -12.88 -8.06
C CYS A 195 -12.77 -12.45 -8.60
N VAL A 196 -11.74 -12.40 -7.75
CA VAL A 196 -10.37 -12.08 -8.18
C VAL A 196 -9.92 -12.97 -9.34
N VAL A 197 -10.08 -14.29 -9.21
CA VAL A 197 -9.68 -15.25 -10.26
C VAL A 197 -10.46 -15.01 -11.56
N ALA A 198 -11.78 -14.79 -11.46
CA ALA A 198 -12.61 -14.54 -12.63
C ALA A 198 -12.25 -13.24 -13.37
N GLU A 199 -11.94 -12.17 -12.64
CA GLU A 199 -11.55 -10.87 -13.23
C GLU A 199 -10.10 -10.88 -13.76
N ALA A 200 -9.22 -11.69 -13.17
CA ALA A 200 -7.82 -11.78 -13.59
C ALA A 200 -7.62 -12.69 -14.81
N ALA A 201 -8.41 -13.76 -14.94
CA ALA A 201 -8.23 -14.76 -16.00
C ALA A 201 -8.19 -14.18 -17.43
N PRO A 202 -9.07 -13.24 -17.83
CA PRO A 202 -9.03 -12.64 -19.18
C PRO A 202 -7.75 -11.88 -19.53
N LEU A 203 -6.90 -11.57 -18.54
CA LEU A 203 -5.61 -10.91 -18.77
C LEU A 203 -4.51 -11.90 -19.18
N VAL A 204 -4.76 -13.22 -19.12
CA VAL A 204 -3.84 -14.24 -19.64
C VAL A 204 -3.99 -14.32 -21.16
N SER A 205 -3.09 -13.66 -21.87
CA SER A 205 -3.00 -13.65 -23.33
C SER A 205 -1.56 -13.37 -23.77
N ASP A 206 -1.26 -13.66 -25.04
CA ASP A 206 0.01 -13.37 -25.70
C ASP A 206 0.20 -11.86 -25.97
N ALA A 207 -0.88 -11.07 -25.95
CA ALA A 207 -0.84 -9.63 -26.15
C ALA A 207 -0.07 -8.84 -25.07
N ASP A 208 -0.06 -9.32 -23.82
CA ASP A 208 0.72 -8.73 -22.72
C ASP A 208 1.24 -9.82 -21.77
N LEU A 209 2.37 -10.42 -22.16
CA LEU A 209 3.03 -11.48 -21.40
C LEU A 209 3.39 -11.09 -19.97
N GLN A 210 3.65 -9.79 -19.72
CA GLN A 210 3.94 -9.33 -18.38
C GLN A 210 2.68 -9.43 -17.50
N LEU A 211 1.51 -8.96 -17.97
CA LEU A 211 0.25 -9.12 -17.25
C LEU A 211 -0.11 -10.59 -17.06
N ALA A 212 0.02 -11.41 -18.11
CA ALA A 212 -0.21 -12.84 -18.01
C ALA A 212 0.65 -13.48 -16.91
N SER A 213 1.94 -13.16 -16.84
CA SER A 213 2.84 -13.64 -15.80
C SER A 213 2.41 -13.23 -14.38
N HIS A 214 1.91 -12.00 -14.19
CA HIS A 214 1.42 -11.55 -12.88
C HIS A 214 0.14 -12.30 -12.47
N VAL A 215 -0.77 -12.55 -13.40
CA VAL A 215 -1.98 -13.34 -13.13
C VAL A 215 -1.65 -14.79 -12.79
N LEU A 216 -0.75 -15.42 -13.54
CA LEU A 216 -0.33 -16.79 -13.26
C LEU A 216 0.29 -16.89 -11.86
N LYS A 217 1.17 -15.95 -11.47
CA LYS A 217 1.73 -15.88 -10.11
C LYS A 217 0.65 -15.71 -9.04
N LEU A 218 -0.30 -14.81 -9.26
CA LEU A 218 -1.44 -14.60 -8.36
C LEU A 218 -2.24 -15.90 -8.18
N CYS A 219 -2.59 -16.58 -9.28
CA CYS A 219 -3.37 -17.81 -9.20
C CYS A 219 -2.58 -18.97 -8.57
N THR A 220 -1.27 -19.05 -8.77
CA THR A 220 -0.42 -20.01 -8.03
C THR A 220 -0.43 -19.72 -6.53
N ALA A 221 -0.33 -18.46 -6.11
CA ALA A 221 -0.43 -18.09 -4.70
C ALA A 221 -1.83 -18.39 -4.13
N VAL A 222 -2.90 -18.15 -4.90
CA VAL A 222 -4.27 -18.51 -4.50
C VAL A 222 -4.41 -20.01 -4.30
N LEU A 223 -3.88 -20.85 -5.20
CA LEU A 223 -3.92 -22.30 -5.05
C LEU A 223 -3.18 -22.79 -3.80
N ALA A 224 -2.07 -22.13 -3.44
CA ALA A 224 -1.30 -22.46 -2.26
C ALA A 224 -1.98 -22.02 -0.95
N ALA A 225 -2.52 -20.78 -0.92
CA ALA A 225 -3.07 -20.17 0.29
C ALA A 225 -4.56 -20.51 0.52
N VAL A 226 -5.32 -20.73 -0.55
CA VAL A 226 -6.78 -21.00 -0.52
C VAL A 226 -7.10 -22.20 -1.43
N PRO A 227 -6.76 -23.44 -1.04
CA PRO A 227 -6.97 -24.62 -1.89
C PRO A 227 -8.43 -24.83 -2.32
N ALA A 228 -9.40 -24.35 -1.53
CA ALA A 228 -10.82 -24.39 -1.87
C ALA A 228 -11.18 -23.61 -3.15
N ALA A 229 -10.35 -22.65 -3.59
CA ALA A 229 -10.53 -21.91 -4.84
C ALA A 229 -10.05 -22.68 -6.09
N ALA A 230 -9.44 -23.86 -5.92
CA ALA A 230 -8.89 -24.64 -7.03
C ALA A 230 -9.88 -24.95 -8.17
N PRO A 231 -11.15 -25.34 -7.90
CA PRO A 231 -12.12 -25.56 -8.97
C PRO A 231 -12.31 -24.30 -9.83
N LYS A 232 -12.34 -23.12 -9.20
CA LYS A 232 -12.52 -21.85 -9.92
C LYS A 232 -11.31 -21.48 -10.76
N VAL A 233 -10.10 -21.71 -10.25
CA VAL A 233 -8.85 -21.49 -11.00
C VAL A 233 -8.78 -22.43 -12.21
N VAL A 234 -9.12 -23.71 -12.03
CA VAL A 234 -9.15 -24.68 -13.13
C VAL A 234 -10.19 -24.29 -14.19
N GLU A 235 -11.39 -23.90 -13.77
CA GLU A 235 -12.47 -23.49 -14.68
C GLU A 235 -12.08 -22.25 -15.49
N ALA A 236 -11.60 -21.19 -14.84
CA ALA A 236 -11.43 -19.88 -15.48
C ALA A 236 -10.06 -19.69 -16.15
N LEU A 237 -8.98 -20.22 -15.55
CA LEU A 237 -7.60 -19.90 -15.93
C LEU A 237 -6.93 -20.98 -16.79
N LEU A 238 -7.16 -22.26 -16.48
CA LEU A 238 -6.41 -23.37 -17.10
C LEU A 238 -6.53 -23.39 -18.63
N PRO A 239 -7.72 -23.19 -19.25
CA PRO A 239 -7.84 -23.18 -20.71
C PRO A 239 -7.00 -22.07 -21.35
N LEU A 240 -6.97 -20.89 -20.74
CA LEU A 240 -6.23 -19.72 -21.22
C LEU A 240 -4.71 -19.92 -21.05
N ALA A 241 -4.29 -20.48 -19.93
CA ALA A 241 -2.88 -20.80 -19.68
C ALA A 241 -2.34 -21.86 -20.67
N LEU A 242 -3.14 -22.88 -20.99
CA LEU A 242 -2.79 -23.88 -22.00
C LEU A 242 -2.72 -23.29 -23.40
N ALA A 243 -3.65 -22.41 -23.76
CA ALA A 243 -3.62 -21.71 -25.04
C ALA A 243 -2.36 -20.83 -25.17
N LEU A 244 -2.00 -20.10 -24.11
CA LEU A 244 -0.78 -19.28 -24.07
C LEU A 244 0.51 -20.11 -24.17
N ALA A 245 0.52 -21.33 -23.64
CA ALA A 245 1.68 -22.22 -23.77
C ALA A 245 1.85 -22.79 -25.19
N GLN A 246 0.81 -22.69 -26.03
CA GLN A 246 0.80 -23.17 -27.40
C GLN A 246 1.06 -22.06 -28.45
N SER A 247 0.96 -20.79 -28.06
CA SER A 247 1.25 -19.62 -28.88
C SER A 247 2.74 -19.30 -28.94
#